data_AF-A0AAJ1ESF6-F1
#
_entry.id   AF-A0AAJ1ESF6-F1
#
_cell.length_a   1.000
_cell.length_b   1.000
_cell.length_c   1.000
_cell.angle_alpha   90.00
_cell.angle_beta   90.00
_cell.angle_gamma   90.00
#
_symmetry.space_group_name_H-M   'P 1'
#
loop_
_entity.id
_entity.type
_entity.pdbx_description
1 polymer ?
#
loop_
_entity_poly.entity_id
_entity_poly.type
_entity_poly.pdbx_seq_one_letter_code
_entity_poly.pdbx_strand_id
1 'polypeptide(L)'
;DQWMAALDMRDFHSLEELRGSLHAFVQRYNQSPHSSLHGLSPQDRFFSEPEQIRRLSEEDITQNFLLEIERRVSADSVIVIDQIEYEVDYRFARQRIRLRYSPDMKEI
;
A
#
# COMPACT_ATOMS: atom_id res chain seq x y z
N ASP A 1 19.27 -10.88 7.01
CA ASP A 1 18.65 -11.22 5.72
C ASP A 1 18.99 -12.63 5.26
N GLN A 2 18.23 -13.63 5.73
CA GLN A 2 18.51 -15.04 5.40
C GLN A 2 17.63 -15.59 4.28
N TRP A 3 16.39 -15.11 4.11
CA TRP A 3 15.48 -15.68 3.11
C TRP A 3 15.85 -15.28 1.68
N MET A 4 15.95 -13.98 1.39
CA MET A 4 16.31 -13.50 0.04
C MET A 4 17.72 -13.95 -0.39
N ALA A 5 18.66 -14.04 0.55
CA ALA A 5 20.04 -14.41 0.25
C ALA A 5 20.22 -15.91 -0.07
N ALA A 6 19.32 -16.76 0.40
CA ALA A 6 19.31 -18.21 0.15
C ALA A 6 18.29 -18.62 -0.94
N LEU A 7 17.63 -17.65 -1.56
CA LEU A 7 16.56 -17.87 -2.52
C LEU A 7 17.16 -18.25 -3.89
N ASP A 8 16.80 -19.42 -4.42
CA ASP A 8 16.97 -19.72 -5.83
C ASP A 8 15.63 -19.55 -6.56
N MET A 9 15.55 -18.56 -7.45
CA MET A 9 14.32 -18.27 -8.19
C MET A 9 13.89 -19.41 -9.11
N ARG A 10 14.79 -20.34 -9.44
CA ARG A 10 14.50 -21.51 -10.29
C ARG A 10 13.66 -22.57 -9.56
N ASP A 11 13.63 -22.55 -8.24
CA ASP A 11 12.87 -23.48 -7.42
C ASP A 11 11.36 -23.18 -7.39
N PHE A 12 10.94 -22.04 -7.95
CA PHE A 12 9.56 -21.58 -7.97
C PHE A 12 9.00 -21.61 -9.39
N HIS A 13 7.82 -22.20 -9.55
CA HIS A 13 7.14 -22.36 -10.83
C HIS A 13 5.88 -21.49 -10.92
N SER A 14 5.56 -20.76 -9.85
CA SER A 14 4.52 -19.74 -9.83
C SER A 14 4.79 -18.65 -8.78
N LEU A 15 4.11 -17.50 -8.92
CA LEU A 15 4.12 -16.46 -7.89
C LEU A 15 3.50 -16.93 -6.57
N GLU A 16 2.58 -17.89 -6.63
CA GLU A 16 1.92 -18.43 -5.43
C GLU A 16 2.90 -19.25 -4.59
N GLU A 17 3.73 -20.08 -5.21
CA GLU A 17 4.78 -20.83 -4.50
C GLU A 17 5.81 -19.91 -3.84
N LEU A 18 6.22 -18.85 -4.54
CA LEU A 18 7.13 -17.85 -3.99
C LEU A 18 6.50 -17.13 -2.79
N ARG A 19 5.22 -16.74 -2.91
CA ARG A 19 4.44 -16.12 -1.83
C ARG A 19 4.32 -17.05 -0.62
N GLY A 20 4.05 -18.33 -0.85
CA GLY A 20 3.97 -19.34 0.21
C GLY A 20 5.29 -19.52 0.96
N SER A 21 6.41 -19.58 0.23
CA SER A 21 7.75 -19.64 0.82
C SER A 21 8.07 -18.41 1.68
N LEU A 22 7.80 -17.21 1.16
CA LEU A 22 7.98 -15.97 1.92
C LEU A 22 7.12 -15.96 3.18
N HIS A 23 5.85 -16.33 3.05
CA HIS A 23 4.91 -16.36 4.17
C HIS A 23 5.39 -17.31 5.27
N ALA A 24 5.81 -18.52 4.91
CA ALA A 24 6.34 -19.51 5.85
C ALA A 24 7.59 -18.99 6.58
N PHE A 25 8.50 -18.33 5.86
CA PHE A 25 9.68 -17.71 6.46
C PHE A 25 9.31 -16.59 7.43
N VAL A 26 8.47 -15.63 7.01
CA VAL A 26 8.05 -14.49 7.84
C VAL A 26 7.35 -14.96 9.10
N GLN A 27 6.44 -15.93 8.97
CA GLN A 27 5.72 -16.50 10.10
C GLN A 27 6.69 -17.15 11.10
N ARG A 28 7.60 -18.01 10.61
CA ARG A 28 8.59 -18.67 11.46
C ARG A 28 9.49 -17.66 12.17
N TYR A 29 9.99 -16.66 11.45
CA TYR A 29 10.87 -15.64 12.01
C TYR A 29 10.16 -14.83 13.10
N ASN A 30 8.94 -14.36 12.83
CA ASN A 30 8.18 -13.54 13.78
C ASN A 30 7.76 -14.31 15.04
N GLN A 31 7.67 -15.63 14.98
CA GLN A 31 7.29 -16.50 16.10
C GLN A 31 8.48 -17.17 16.81
N SER A 32 9.70 -17.01 16.31
CA SER A 32 10.90 -17.59 16.92
C SER A 32 11.58 -16.57 17.86
N PRO A 33 12.13 -17.00 19.00
CA PRO A 33 12.96 -16.14 19.85
C PRO A 33 14.07 -15.48 19.05
N HIS A 34 14.21 -14.16 19.20
CA HIS A 34 15.25 -13.40 18.52
C HIS A 34 16.36 -13.03 19.51
N SER A 35 17.62 -13.21 19.11
CA SER A 35 18.79 -13.01 19.98
C SER A 35 18.88 -11.58 20.53
N SER A 36 18.48 -10.58 19.74
CA SER A 36 18.47 -9.17 20.16
C SER A 36 17.24 -8.76 20.99
N LEU A 37 16.28 -9.66 21.22
CA LEU A 37 15.03 -9.37 21.92
C LEU A 37 14.96 -10.10 23.28
N HIS A 38 16.12 -10.41 23.87
CA HIS A 38 16.23 -11.03 25.19
C HIS A 38 15.40 -12.31 25.34
N GLY A 39 15.29 -13.12 24.28
CA GLY A 39 14.54 -14.37 24.27
C GLY A 39 13.07 -14.24 23.87
N LEU A 40 12.55 -13.03 23.65
CA LEU A 40 11.22 -12.82 23.07
C LEU A 40 11.24 -13.02 21.55
N SER A 41 10.10 -13.41 20.99
CA SER A 41 9.90 -13.35 19.54
C SER A 41 9.60 -11.90 19.09
N PRO A 42 9.83 -11.56 17.80
CA PRO A 42 9.40 -10.27 17.25
C PRO A 42 7.90 -10.00 17.47
N GLN A 43 7.07 -11.04 17.37
CA GLN A 43 5.64 -10.95 17.64
C GLN A 43 5.36 -10.58 19.10
N ASP A 44 5.98 -11.26 20.06
CA ASP A 44 5.79 -10.97 21.49
C ASP A 44 6.22 -9.54 21.81
N ARG A 45 7.36 -9.10 21.28
CA ARG A 45 7.86 -7.74 21.48
C ARG A 45 6.93 -6.69 20.85
N PHE A 46 6.36 -6.95 19.68
CA PHE A 46 5.43 -6.03 19.03
C PHE A 46 4.15 -5.87 19.85
N PHE A 47 3.60 -6.97 20.36
CA PHE A 47 2.35 -6.94 21.14
C PHE A 47 2.53 -6.60 22.62
N SER A 48 3.76 -6.52 23.13
CA SER A 48 4.01 -6.08 24.51
C SER A 48 3.75 -4.58 24.74
N GLU A 49 3.68 -3.78 23.68
CA GLU A 49 3.44 -2.33 23.73
C GLU A 49 2.25 -1.92 22.85
N PRO A 50 1.03 -2.43 23.12
CA PRO A 50 -0.13 -2.20 22.25
C PRO A 50 -0.51 -0.71 22.16
N GLU A 51 -0.23 0.05 23.21
CA GLU A 51 -0.42 1.51 23.31
C GLU A 51 0.34 2.29 22.21
N GLN A 52 1.44 1.72 21.69
CA GLN A 52 2.25 2.34 20.62
C GLN A 52 1.67 2.08 19.21
N ILE A 53 0.72 1.16 19.08
CA ILE A 53 0.12 0.80 17.79
C ILE A 53 -0.90 1.86 17.40
N ARG A 54 -0.55 2.67 16.40
CA ARG A 54 -1.48 3.63 15.79
C ARG A 54 -2.32 2.92 14.74
N ARG A 55 -3.64 2.95 14.93
CA ARG A 55 -4.62 2.46 13.94
C ARG A 55 -5.07 3.63 13.08
N LEU A 56 -5.11 3.42 11.78
CA LEU A 56 -5.73 4.34 10.83
C LEU A 56 -7.22 3.99 10.70
N SER A 57 -8.04 4.99 10.38
CA SER A 57 -9.43 4.72 10.01
C SER A 57 -9.48 3.99 8.66
N GLU A 58 -10.59 3.29 8.40
CA GLU A 58 -10.78 2.63 7.10
C GLU A 58 -10.77 3.65 5.95
N GLU A 59 -11.33 4.84 6.18
CA GLU A 59 -11.26 5.96 5.23
C GLU A 59 -9.82 6.39 4.95
N ASP A 60 -9.01 6.60 6.00
CA ASP A 60 -7.60 6.98 5.82
C ASP A 60 -6.86 5.90 5.03
N ILE A 61 -7.10 4.62 5.32
CA ILE A 61 -6.49 3.51 4.59
C ILE A 61 -6.88 3.60 3.11
N THR A 62 -8.17 3.68 2.79
CA THR A 62 -8.66 3.79 1.40
C THR A 62 -8.02 4.95 0.66
N GLN A 63 -8.00 6.15 1.27
CA GLN A 63 -7.40 7.34 0.67
C GLN A 63 -5.91 7.19 0.36
N ASN A 64 -5.16 6.43 1.18
CA ASN A 64 -3.73 6.17 0.95
C ASN A 64 -3.46 5.20 -0.23
N PHE A 65 -4.46 4.42 -0.66
CA PHE A 65 -4.34 3.49 -1.80
C PHE A 65 -4.81 4.10 -3.12
N LEU A 66 -5.37 5.30 -3.12
CA LEU A 66 -5.74 6.01 -4.35
C LEU A 66 -4.52 6.58 -5.07
N LEU A 67 -4.56 6.57 -6.39
CA LEU A 67 -3.57 7.22 -7.25
C LEU A 67 -3.77 8.73 -7.19
N GLU A 68 -2.69 9.51 -7.16
CA GLU A 68 -2.76 10.96 -7.10
C GLU A 68 -2.27 11.59 -8.41
N ILE A 69 -3.04 12.54 -8.95
CA ILE A 69 -2.66 13.25 -10.17
C ILE A 69 -3.05 14.72 -10.14
N GLU A 70 -2.23 15.56 -10.75
CA GLU A 70 -2.51 16.99 -10.91
C GLU A 70 -2.97 17.30 -12.33
N ARG A 71 -4.08 18.03 -12.45
CA ARG A 71 -4.65 18.47 -13.74
C ARG A 71 -5.06 19.93 -13.70
N ARG A 72 -4.93 20.60 -14.85
CA ARG A 72 -5.50 21.94 -15.05
C ARG A 72 -6.93 21.77 -15.53
N VAL A 73 -7.86 22.38 -14.82
CA VAL A 73 -9.26 22.46 -15.22
C VAL A 73 -9.38 23.44 -16.37
N SER A 74 -10.10 23.04 -17.41
CA SER A 74 -10.41 23.88 -18.57
C SER A 74 -11.36 25.04 -18.18
N ALA A 75 -11.68 25.90 -19.15
CA ALA A 75 -12.59 27.02 -18.90
C ALA A 75 -14.07 26.57 -18.80
N ASP A 76 -14.40 25.42 -19.38
CA ASP A 76 -15.68 24.73 -19.37
C ASP A 76 -15.79 23.69 -18.24
N SER A 77 -14.90 23.73 -17.25
CA SER A 77 -14.95 22.90 -16.03
C SER A 77 -14.73 21.40 -16.27
N VAL A 78 -13.84 21.06 -17.20
CA VAL A 78 -13.49 19.68 -17.56
C VAL A 78 -12.02 19.39 -17.27
N ILE A 79 -11.73 18.15 -16.87
CA ILE A 79 -10.37 17.57 -16.84
C ILE A 79 -10.32 16.32 -17.71
N VAL A 80 -9.11 15.95 -18.16
CA VAL A 80 -8.88 14.72 -18.91
C VAL A 80 -7.87 13.84 -18.19
N ILE A 81 -8.27 12.60 -17.94
CA ILE A 81 -7.43 11.53 -17.39
C ILE A 81 -7.57 10.34 -18.34
N ASP A 82 -6.44 9.83 -18.86
CA ASP A 82 -6.41 8.70 -19.79
C ASP A 82 -7.39 8.79 -20.97
N GLN A 83 -7.50 9.99 -21.56
CA GLN A 83 -8.40 10.34 -22.68
C GLN A 83 -9.90 10.31 -22.35
N ILE A 84 -10.26 10.17 -21.06
CA ILE A 84 -11.63 10.27 -20.57
C ILE A 84 -11.82 11.66 -19.95
N GLU A 85 -12.92 12.31 -20.34
CA GLU A 85 -13.33 13.61 -19.82
C GLU A 85 -14.15 13.46 -18.54
N TYR A 86 -13.85 14.29 -17.55
CA TYR A 86 -14.59 14.37 -16.30
C TYR A 86 -14.98 15.82 -16.02
N GLU A 87 -16.25 16.03 -15.73
CA GLU A 87 -16.76 17.32 -15.28
C GLU A 87 -16.39 17.53 -13.81
N VAL A 88 -15.93 18.73 -13.48
CA VAL A 88 -15.63 19.15 -12.13
C VAL A 88 -16.41 20.40 -11.78
N ASP A 89 -16.47 20.71 -10.49
CA ASP A 89 -17.14 21.92 -10.01
C ASP A 89 -16.54 23.19 -10.66
N TYR A 90 -17.41 24.06 -11.17
CA TYR A 90 -17.05 25.29 -11.89
C TYR A 90 -16.16 26.22 -11.06
N ARG A 91 -16.15 26.11 -9.73
CA ARG A 91 -15.26 26.87 -8.85
C ARG A 91 -13.78 26.65 -9.20
N PHE A 92 -13.45 25.50 -9.80
CA PHE A 92 -12.08 25.13 -10.14
C PHE A 92 -11.66 25.53 -11.56
N ALA A 93 -12.55 26.16 -12.36
CA ALA A 93 -12.25 26.55 -13.72
C ALA A 93 -10.92 27.33 -13.81
N ARG A 94 -10.06 26.93 -14.75
CA ARG A 94 -8.71 27.49 -14.97
C ARG A 94 -7.70 27.29 -13.83
N GLN A 95 -8.04 26.55 -12.79
CA GLN A 95 -7.15 26.21 -11.68
C GLN A 95 -6.43 24.88 -11.91
N ARG A 96 -5.34 24.64 -11.16
CA ARG A 96 -4.72 23.32 -11.07
C ARG A 96 -5.26 22.64 -9.82
N ILE A 97 -5.82 21.45 -9.99
CA ILE A 97 -6.37 20.66 -8.90
C ILE A 97 -5.63 19.33 -8.81
N ARG A 98 -5.60 18.80 -7.59
CA ARG A 98 -5.07 17.49 -7.27
C ARG A 98 -6.25 16.56 -7.04
N LEU A 99 -6.23 15.43 -7.71
CA LEU A 99 -7.28 14.43 -7.71
C LEU A 99 -6.71 13.13 -7.16
N ARG A 100 -7.57 12.36 -6.51
CA ARG A 100 -7.26 11.00 -6.06
C ARG A 100 -8.27 10.04 -6.67
N TYR A 101 -7.80 8.92 -7.20
CA TYR A 101 -8.67 8.01 -7.93
C TYR A 101 -8.24 6.56 -7.83
N SER A 102 -9.20 5.64 -7.96
CA SER A 102 -8.91 4.20 -7.98
C SER A 102 -8.24 3.81 -9.31
N PRO A 103 -7.35 2.80 -9.35
CA PRO A 103 -6.72 2.36 -10.61
C PRO A 103 -7.70 1.96 -11.72
N ASP A 104 -8.92 1.58 -11.37
CA ASP A 104 -10.01 1.24 -12.29
C ASP A 104 -10.98 2.41 -12.57
N MET A 105 -10.66 3.63 -12.08
CA MET A 105 -11.41 4.88 -12.29
C MET A 105 -12.85 4.88 -11.77
N LYS A 106 -13.24 3.94 -10.88
CA LYS A 106 -14.57 3.91 -10.27
C LYS A 106 -14.76 4.92 -9.15
N GLU A 107 -13.67 5.30 -8.49
CA GLU A 107 -13.64 6.27 -7.40
C GLU A 107 -12.72 7.43 -7.83
N ILE A 108 -13.22 8.67 -7.78
CA ILE A 108 -12.53 9.94 -8.08
C ILE A 108 -12.96 10.98 -7.06
#